data_AF-A0A8T0G820-F1
#
_entry.id   AF-A0A8T0G820-F1
#
_cell.length_a   1.000
_cell.length_b   1.000
_cell.length_c   1.000
_cell.angle_alpha   90.00
_cell.angle_beta   90.00
_cell.angle_gamma   90.00
#
_symmetry.space_group_name_H-M   'P 1'
#
loop_
_entity.id
_entity.type
_entity.pdbx_description
1 polymer ?
#
loop_
_entity_poly.entity_id
_entity_poly.type
_entity_poly.pdbx_seq_one_letter_code
_entity_poly.pdbx_strand_id
1 'polypeptide(L)'
;MTCYEVLTGRVPFQDHPLCEQSPLLSDLVINQHLRPKVPEYVDNWARELLQWCWQSNPAARPSFEEILSFIEANSGVEYIKDKAAKRVVAIEEGIQANKVAPHLRALPGHKYQL
;
A
#
# COMPACT_ATOMS: atom_id res chain seq x y z
N MET A 1 -1.16 9.13 -4.97
CA MET A 1 -0.51 8.18 -4.05
C MET A 1 -1.48 7.09 -3.56
N THR A 2 -2.77 7.39 -3.43
CA THR A 2 -3.84 6.44 -3.03
C THR A 2 -3.79 5.07 -3.69
N CYS A 3 -3.62 4.98 -5.02
CA CYS A 3 -3.58 3.68 -5.69
C CYS A 3 -2.42 2.80 -5.20
N TYR A 4 -1.26 3.39 -4.89
CA TYR A 4 -0.11 2.63 -4.37
C TYR A 4 -0.44 2.02 -3.00
N GLU A 5 -1.06 2.79 -2.11
CA GLU A 5 -1.45 2.31 -0.78
C GLU A 5 -2.45 1.16 -0.87
N VAL A 6 -3.46 1.30 -1.75
CA VAL A 6 -4.47 0.25 -1.97
C VAL A 6 -3.83 -1.02 -2.56
N LEU A 7 -2.97 -0.87 -3.57
CA LEU A 7 -2.37 -2.00 -4.27
C LEU A 7 -1.29 -2.70 -3.45
N THR A 8 -0.52 -1.97 -2.64
CA THR A 8 0.62 -2.54 -1.90
C THR A 8 0.31 -2.83 -0.44
N GLY A 9 -0.65 -2.13 0.16
CA GLY A 9 -0.90 -2.13 1.60
C GLY A 9 0.18 -1.41 2.43
N ARG A 10 1.05 -0.61 1.78
CA ARG A 10 2.19 0.07 2.42
C ARG A 10 2.00 1.58 2.42
N VAL A 11 2.60 2.25 3.39
CA VAL A 11 2.70 3.71 3.40
C VAL A 11 3.73 4.13 2.34
N PRO A 12 3.44 5.14 1.49
CA PRO A 12 4.40 5.60 0.49
C PRO A 12 5.68 6.09 1.16
N PHE A 13 6.83 5.69 0.61
CA PHE A 13 8.16 6.08 1.11
C PHE A 13 8.47 5.67 2.56
N GLN A 14 7.75 4.72 3.16
CA GLN A 14 7.98 4.29 4.54
C GLN A 14 9.42 3.83 4.83
N ASP A 15 10.08 3.25 3.82
CA ASP A 15 11.46 2.73 3.91
C ASP A 15 12.51 3.77 3.45
N HIS A 16 12.08 4.99 3.11
CA HIS A 16 12.98 6.05 2.64
C HIS A 16 13.66 6.74 3.83
N PRO A 17 14.97 7.05 3.80
CA PRO A 17 15.67 7.69 4.91
C PRO A 17 15.09 9.05 5.37
N LEU A 18 14.35 9.71 4.48
CA LEU A 18 13.70 11.01 4.73
C LEU A 18 12.20 10.88 5.02
N CYS A 19 11.67 9.70 5.36
CA CYS A 19 10.23 9.49 5.54
C CYS A 19 9.59 10.40 6.60
N GLU A 20 10.35 10.76 7.65
CA GLU A 20 9.91 11.70 8.69
C GLU A 20 10.16 13.18 8.34
N GLN A 21 10.89 13.45 7.26
CA GLN A 21 11.32 14.79 6.85
C GLN A 21 10.46 15.31 5.70
N SER A 22 9.16 15.52 5.98
CA SER A 22 8.13 15.85 4.99
C SER A 22 8.49 16.96 4.00
N PRO A 23 9.10 18.11 4.39
CA PRO A 23 9.45 19.16 3.43
C PRO A 23 10.49 18.71 2.40
N LEU A 24 11.54 18.01 2.84
CA LEU A 24 12.61 17.54 1.95
C LEU A 24 12.11 16.41 1.05
N LEU A 25 11.35 15.47 1.61
CA LEU A 25 10.75 14.39 0.83
C LEU A 25 9.81 14.95 -0.26
N SER A 26 9.02 15.97 0.05
CA SER A 26 8.13 16.61 -0.91
C SER A 26 8.89 17.25 -2.08
N ASP A 27 10.01 17.92 -1.80
CA ASP A 27 10.88 18.47 -2.85
C ASP A 27 11.41 17.36 -3.77
N LEU A 28 11.90 16.25 -3.22
CA LEU A 28 12.36 15.11 -4.01
C LEU A 28 11.25 14.53 -4.90
N VAL A 29 10.03 14.42 -4.37
CA VAL A 29 8.88 13.87 -5.11
C VAL A 29 8.44 14.79 -6.25
N ILE A 30 8.36 16.10 -5.99
CA ILE A 30 7.87 17.09 -6.95
C ILE A 30 8.95 17.40 -7.99
N ASN A 31 10.14 17.80 -7.53
CA ASN A 31 11.19 18.38 -8.36
C ASN A 31 12.20 17.36 -8.87
N GLN A 32 12.46 16.29 -8.10
CA GLN A 32 13.41 15.23 -8.50
C GLN A 32 12.71 13.96 -8.98
N HIS A 33 11.38 14.02 -9.11
CA HIS A 33 10.54 12.93 -9.59
C HIS A 33 10.71 11.60 -8.82
N LEU A 34 11.06 11.68 -7.53
CA LEU A 34 11.14 10.51 -6.67
C LEU A 34 9.76 9.82 -6.60
N ARG A 35 9.74 8.49 -6.75
CA ARG A 35 8.53 7.66 -6.66
C ARG A 35 8.77 6.49 -5.70
N PRO A 36 7.72 5.99 -5.02
CA PRO A 36 7.88 4.83 -4.15
C PRO A 36 8.29 3.59 -4.96
N LYS A 37 9.12 2.73 -4.38
CA LYS A 37 9.46 1.44 -4.98
C LYS A 37 8.21 0.55 -5.02
N VAL A 38 7.79 0.14 -6.21
CA VAL A 38 6.68 -0.81 -6.36
C VAL A 38 7.20 -2.23 -6.08
N PRO A 39 6.63 -2.98 -5.12
CA PRO A 39 7.04 -4.36 -4.84
C PRO A 39 6.83 -5.31 -6.03
N GLU A 40 7.58 -6.42 -6.02
CA GLU A 40 7.53 -7.42 -7.11
C GLU A 40 6.21 -8.19 -7.16
N TYR A 41 5.53 -8.38 -6.02
CA TYR A 41 4.22 -9.04 -5.94
C TYR A 41 3.07 -8.23 -6.54
N VAL A 42 3.32 -6.98 -6.96
CA VAL A 42 2.32 -6.16 -7.65
C VAL A 42 2.32 -6.53 -9.13
N ASP A 43 1.13 -6.83 -9.64
CA ASP A 43 0.94 -7.19 -11.05
C ASP A 43 1.44 -6.10 -12.00
N ASN A 44 1.87 -6.51 -13.19
CA ASN A 44 2.47 -5.62 -14.18
C ASN A 44 1.51 -4.51 -14.61
N TRP A 45 0.23 -4.83 -14.89
CA TRP A 45 -0.77 -3.83 -15.25
C TRP A 45 -0.93 -2.76 -14.17
N ALA A 46 -0.93 -3.17 -12.89
CA ALA A 46 -1.07 -2.25 -11.77
C ALA A 46 0.17 -1.35 -11.63
N ARG A 47 1.36 -1.91 -11.89
CA ARG A 47 2.61 -1.15 -11.95
C ARG A 47 2.61 -0.13 -13.09
N GLU A 48 2.14 -0.51 -14.26
CA GLU A 48 2.00 0.37 -15.43
C GLU A 48 1.04 1.53 -15.13
N LEU A 49 -0.12 1.23 -14.54
CA LEU A 49 -1.09 2.25 -14.13
C LEU A 49 -0.49 3.24 -13.13
N LEU A 50 0.25 2.74 -12.13
CA LEU A 50 0.95 3.61 -11.16
C LEU A 50 1.94 4.54 -11.85
N GLN A 51 2.75 4.02 -12.78
CA GLN A 51 3.71 4.82 -13.53
C GLN A 51 3.03 5.87 -14.42
N TRP A 52 1.91 5.51 -15.06
CA TRP A 52 1.14 6.43 -15.91
C TRP A 52 0.53 7.58 -15.10
N CYS A 53 -0.05 7.29 -13.93
CA CYS A 53 -0.54 8.29 -12.98
C CYS A 53 0.58 9.21 -12.44
N TRP A 54 1.84 8.79 -12.52
CA TRP A 54 3.01 9.43 -11.94
C TRP A 54 3.91 10.14 -12.92
N GLN A 55 3.46 10.29 -14.17
CA GLN A 55 4.18 11.03 -15.21
C GLN A 55 4.57 12.43 -14.72
N SER A 56 5.83 12.80 -14.97
CA SER A 56 6.38 14.11 -14.60
C SER A 56 5.62 15.23 -15.30
N ASN A 57 5.30 15.04 -16.58
CA ASN A 57 4.41 15.94 -17.32
C ASN A 57 2.95 15.73 -16.86
N PRO A 58 2.29 16.74 -16.25
CA PRO A 58 0.91 16.62 -15.83
C PRO A 58 -0.06 16.31 -16.98
N ALA A 59 0.21 16.81 -18.19
CA ALA A 59 -0.62 16.58 -19.37
C ALA A 59 -0.49 15.15 -19.93
N ALA A 60 0.52 14.38 -19.50
CA ALA A 60 0.69 12.98 -19.89
C ALA A 60 0.05 11.99 -18.89
N ARG A 61 -0.53 12.51 -17.79
CA ARG A 61 -1.23 11.68 -16.81
C ARG A 61 -2.62 11.34 -17.35
N PRO A 62 -3.12 10.13 -17.06
CA PRO A 62 -4.43 9.72 -17.53
C PRO A 62 -5.54 10.55 -16.90
N SER A 63 -6.63 10.72 -17.63
CA SER A 63 -7.91 11.12 -17.06
C SER A 63 -8.45 10.01 -16.15
N PHE A 64 -9.46 10.34 -15.35
CA PHE A 64 -10.08 9.34 -14.50
C PHE A 64 -10.81 8.26 -15.33
N GLU A 65 -11.43 8.65 -16.45
CA GLU A 65 -12.07 7.73 -17.39
C GLU A 65 -11.04 6.76 -17.99
N GLU A 66 -9.88 7.27 -18.41
CA GLU A 66 -8.77 6.45 -18.92
C GLU A 66 -8.26 5.46 -17.86
N ILE A 67 -8.16 5.89 -16.59
CA ILE A 67 -7.82 5.00 -15.47
C ILE A 67 -8.84 3.86 -15.36
N LEU A 68 -10.14 4.18 -15.38
CA LEU A 68 -11.20 3.17 -15.25
C LEU A 68 -11.15 2.18 -16.41
N SER A 69 -11.09 2.67 -17.65
CA SER A 69 -11.00 1.81 -18.83
C SER A 69 -9.74 0.94 -18.81
N PHE A 70 -8.61 1.46 -18.34
CA PHE A 70 -7.38 0.68 -18.19
C PHE A 70 -7.53 -0.44 -17.14
N ILE A 71 -8.15 -0.15 -16.00
CA ILE A 71 -8.39 -1.14 -14.94
C ILE A 71 -9.30 -2.25 -15.47
N GLU A 72 -10.39 -1.91 -16.16
CA GLU A 72 -11.34 -2.88 -16.72
C GLU A 72 -10.68 -3.76 -17.79
N ALA A 73 -9.89 -3.17 -18.69
CA ALA A 73 -9.22 -3.89 -19.77
C ALA A 73 -8.15 -4.88 -19.29
N ASN A 74 -7.60 -4.69 -18.09
CA ASN A 74 -6.51 -5.50 -17.54
C ASN A 74 -6.94 -6.45 -16.41
N SER A 75 -8.23 -6.81 -16.35
CA SER A 75 -8.79 -7.67 -15.29
C SER A 75 -8.57 -7.12 -13.87
N GLY A 76 -8.40 -5.80 -13.75
CA GLY A 76 -8.14 -5.14 -12.49
C GLY A 76 -9.32 -5.26 -11.52
N VAL A 77 -10.55 -5.39 -12.05
CA VAL A 77 -11.75 -5.61 -11.23
C VAL A 77 -11.70 -6.97 -10.54
N GLU A 78 -11.39 -8.04 -11.27
CA GLU A 78 -11.23 -9.39 -10.73
C GLU A 78 -10.08 -9.45 -9.72
N TYR A 79 -8.96 -8.81 -10.06
CA TYR A 79 -7.81 -8.67 -9.16
C TYR A 79 -8.19 -8.02 -7.83
N ILE A 80 -8.89 -6.88 -7.87
CA ILE A 80 -9.30 -6.15 -6.67
C ILE A 80 -10.27 -7.00 -5.84
N LYS A 81 -11.21 -7.69 -6.47
CA LYS A 81 -12.16 -8.59 -5.79
C LYS A 81 -11.45 -9.74 -5.07
N ASP A 82 -10.52 -10.42 -5.74
CA ASP A 82 -9.74 -11.52 -5.16
C ASP A 82 -8.92 -11.04 -3.96
N LYS A 83 -8.23 -9.89 -4.10
CA LYS A 83 -7.41 -9.34 -3.02
C LYS A 83 -8.25 -8.91 -1.82
N ALA A 84 -9.42 -8.31 -2.06
CA ALA A 84 -10.37 -7.95 -1.02
C ALA A 84 -10.87 -9.19 -0.26
N ALA A 85 -11.25 -10.25 -0.98
CA ALA A 85 -11.67 -11.52 -0.39
C ALA A 85 -10.58 -12.13 0.49
N LYS A 86 -9.33 -12.21 0.00
CA LYS A 86 -8.18 -12.69 0.76
C LYS A 86 -7.94 -11.87 2.04
N ARG A 87 -8.16 -10.56 1.99
CA ARG A 87 -8.01 -9.68 3.17
C ARG A 87 -9.08 -9.94 4.22
N VAL A 88 -10.32 -10.19 3.81
CA VAL A 88 -11.40 -10.58 4.73
C VAL A 88 -11.07 -11.89 5.42
N VAL A 89 -10.63 -12.91 4.66
CA VAL A 89 -10.23 -14.21 5.20
C VAL A 89 -9.09 -14.07 6.22
N ALA A 90 -8.04 -13.29 5.90
CA ALA A 90 -6.92 -13.08 6.82
C ALA A 90 -7.35 -12.38 8.14
N ILE A 91 -8.32 -11.46 8.07
CA ILE A 91 -8.89 -10.82 9.26
C ILE A 91 -9.66 -11.85 10.10
N GLU A 92 -10.49 -12.68 9.45
CA GLU A 92 -11.26 -13.73 10.13
C GLU A 92 -10.36 -14.75 10.83
N GLU A 93 -9.30 -15.23 10.15
CA GLU A 93 -8.30 -16.14 10.71
C GLU A 93 -7.58 -15.51 11.91
N GLY A 94 -7.18 -14.24 11.81
CA GLY A 94 -6.55 -13.50 12.92
C GLY A 94 -7.49 -13.34 14.13
N ILE A 95 -8.79 -13.11 13.89
CA ILE A 95 -9.80 -13.06 14.96
C ILE A 95 -9.94 -14.43 15.63
N GLN A 96 -9.94 -15.53 14.87
CA GLN A 96 -10.02 -16.87 15.44
C GLN A 96 -8.77 -17.21 16.25
N ALA A 97 -7.57 -16.93 15.73
CA ALA A 97 -6.31 -17.15 16.46
C ALA A 97 -6.29 -16.40 17.82
N ASN A 98 -6.81 -15.17 17.86
CA ASN A 98 -6.89 -14.38 19.10
C ASN A 98 -7.95 -14.90 20.09
N LYS A 99 -9.03 -15.54 19.60
CA LYS A 99 -10.03 -16.21 20.46
C LYS A 99 -9.52 -17.51 21.09
N VAL A 100 -8.54 -18.18 20.47
CA VAL A 100 -7.97 -19.44 20.97
C VAL A 100 -6.80 -19.21 21.94
N ALA A 101 -6.18 -18.01 21.95
CA ALA A 101 -5.10 -17.62 22.86
C ALA A 101 -5.46 -16.63 24.01
N PRO A 102 -6.64 -16.70 24.68
CA PRO A 102 -7.00 -15.73 25.73
C PRO A 102 -6.18 -15.90 27.02
N HIS A 103 -5.43 -17.00 27.18
CA HIS A 103 -4.77 -17.39 28.44
C HIS A 103 -3.26 -17.12 28.48
N LEU A 104 -2.66 -16.54 27.44
CA LEU A 104 -1.21 -16.22 27.38
C LEU A 104 -0.86 -14.78 27.84
N ARG A 105 -1.80 -14.04 28.44
CA ARG A 105 -1.56 -12.70 29.05
C ARG A 105 -1.17 -12.72 30.54
N ALA A 106 -0.44 -13.74 30.98
CA ALA A 106 0.23 -13.70 32.27
C ALA A 106 1.73 -13.94 32.06
N LEU A 107 2.45 -12.88 31.68
CA LEU A 107 3.90 -12.84 31.91
C LEU A 107 4.11 -12.49 33.39
N PRO A 108 4.74 -13.36 34.19
CA PRO A 108 5.03 -13.04 35.58
C PRO A 108 6.23 -12.08 35.67
N GLY A 109 6.00 -10.91 36.26
CA GLY A 109 6.98 -10.22 37.09
C GLY A 109 7.87 -9.18 36.41
N HIS A 110 7.35 -7.97 36.20
CA HIS A 110 8.16 -6.78 36.45
C HIS A 110 7.89 -6.31 37.88
N LYS A 111 8.85 -6.61 38.76
CA LYS A 111 8.91 -6.07 40.11
C LYS A 111 8.98 -4.55 40.00
N TYR A 112 7.99 -3.87 40.59
CA TYR A 112 8.16 -2.51 41.03
C TYR A 112 9.40 -2.46 41.94
N GLN A 113 10.36 -1.62 41.61
CA GLN A 113 11.40 -1.18 42.54
C GLN A 113 11.35 0.35 42.61
N LEU A 114 10.84 0.80 43.77
CA LEU A 114 11.02 2.06 44.51
C LEU A 114 10.86 3.39 43.76
#